data_AF-A0A1Q9NDD4-F1
#
_entry.id   AF-A0A1Q9NDD4-F1
#
_cell.length_a   1.000
_cell.length_b   1.000
_cell.length_c   1.000
_cell.angle_alpha   90.00
_cell.angle_beta   90.00
_cell.angle_gamma   90.00
#
_symmetry.space_group_name_H-M   'P 1'
#
loop_
_entity.id
_entity.type
_entity.pdbx_description
1 polymer ?
#
loop_
_entity_poly.entity_id
_entity_poly.type
_entity_poly.pdbx_seq_one_letter_code
_entity_poly.pdbx_strand_id
1 'polypeptide(L)'
;MRRKKVVVPALIILTLGAFIIIPYFPLYFGDLGTIIDDYDLVPAFGDLTFVNPVDIQFVISSSSQVPIYRVFIVEQKGLIYEILNYNSSNPIKSKFLDIQDILSSGGEKGLLGLAFDPNYAINGYFYVDYTASSPLRTVISRFTVETPFDGLPITNSEKVILEVNQPYENHNAGQIIFGLDNYLYITLGDGGLANDPDENGQNRKTLLGSILRIDVNVSENLDYIIPEDNPFYKNTNGYREEIYAYGFRNPWRISQDSETGYIYVGDVGQNRIEEINVITSDEIGKNYGWDKKEGRDCFLSVSCSGDYVDPIAHYSHSEGISVTGGYVYQGEELNDLNGFYIYGDYISGKIWALKYDGSQVIDDKFVLQYEIRISTFGINWNGDLLVADYSGGVIYTLINV
;
A
#
# COMPACT_ATOMS: atom_id res chain seq x y z
N MET A 1 24.28 46.58 -41.96
CA MET A 1 23.37 46.26 -40.83
C MET A 1 22.00 45.86 -41.36
N ARG A 2 21.75 44.55 -41.53
CA ARG A 2 20.45 44.01 -41.95
C ARG A 2 19.59 43.75 -40.71
N ARG A 3 18.54 44.55 -40.49
CA ARG A 3 17.50 44.27 -39.49
C ARG A 3 16.60 43.15 -40.01
N LYS A 4 16.63 41.97 -39.37
CA LYS A 4 15.65 40.91 -39.61
C LYS A 4 14.33 41.31 -38.95
N LYS A 5 13.24 41.31 -39.72
CA LYS A 5 11.87 41.44 -39.22
C LYS A 5 11.49 40.15 -38.49
N VAL A 6 11.05 40.27 -37.25
CA VAL A 6 10.38 39.18 -36.51
C VAL A 6 8.91 39.22 -36.90
N VAL A 7 8.41 38.12 -37.45
CA VAL A 7 6.97 37.90 -37.68
C VAL A 7 6.48 37.10 -36.49
N VAL A 8 5.55 37.66 -35.71
CA VAL A 8 4.82 36.95 -34.65
C VAL A 8 3.47 36.55 -35.23
N PRO A 9 3.13 35.26 -35.37
CA PRO A 9 1.76 34.88 -35.68
C PRO A 9 0.95 34.90 -34.39
N ALA A 10 -0.11 35.72 -34.36
CA ALA A 10 -1.13 35.67 -33.33
C ALA A 10 -2.03 34.45 -33.61
N LEU A 11 -2.12 33.52 -32.67
CA LEU A 11 -3.07 32.42 -32.72
C LEU A 11 -4.34 32.84 -31.98
N ILE A 12 -5.42 33.08 -32.73
CA ILE A 12 -6.76 33.26 -32.20
C ILE A 12 -7.39 31.87 -32.11
N ILE A 13 -7.61 31.36 -30.90
CA ILE A 13 -8.35 30.12 -30.68
C ILE A 13 -9.83 30.48 -30.44
N LEU A 14 -10.66 30.14 -31.42
CA LEU A 14 -12.11 30.06 -31.30
C LEU A 14 -12.48 28.78 -30.54
N THR A 15 -13.18 28.92 -29.43
CA THR A 15 -13.70 27.83 -28.60
C THR A 15 -14.85 27.10 -29.30
N LEU A 16 -14.68 25.82 -29.61
CA LEU A 16 -15.76 24.87 -29.87
C LEU A 16 -15.32 23.51 -29.31
N GLY A 17 -16.17 22.93 -28.46
CA GLY A 17 -15.86 21.81 -27.59
C GLY A 17 -15.51 20.52 -28.32
N ALA A 18 -14.34 20.00 -27.99
CA ALA A 18 -14.00 18.59 -28.00
C ALA A 18 -12.81 18.44 -27.03
N PHE A 19 -13.01 17.76 -25.90
CA PHE A 19 -11.92 17.42 -24.97
C PHE A 19 -11.05 16.36 -25.65
N ILE A 20 -10.05 16.81 -26.42
CA ILE A 20 -8.91 15.98 -26.79
C ILE A 20 -7.97 16.04 -25.60
N ILE A 21 -7.91 14.96 -24.83
CA ILE A 21 -6.83 14.73 -23.87
C ILE A 21 -5.58 14.53 -24.71
N ILE A 22 -4.79 15.58 -24.88
CA ILE A 22 -3.41 15.47 -25.36
C ILE A 22 -2.62 15.01 -24.14
N PRO A 23 -2.02 13.80 -24.13
CA PRO A 23 -1.10 13.44 -23.07
C PRO A 23 0.10 14.40 -23.18
N TYR A 24 0.17 15.34 -22.26
CA TYR A 24 1.39 16.12 -22.07
C TYR A 24 2.38 15.18 -21.40
N PHE A 25 3.17 14.48 -22.20
CA PHE A 25 4.41 13.89 -21.75
C PHE A 25 5.42 15.04 -21.66
N PRO A 26 5.77 15.55 -20.47
CA PRO A 26 7.02 16.28 -20.36
C PRO A 26 8.10 15.27 -20.77
N LEU A 27 8.80 15.56 -21.88
CA LEU A 27 10.11 15.00 -22.12
C LEU A 27 10.99 15.50 -20.98
N TYR A 28 11.02 14.74 -19.88
CA TYR A 28 12.00 14.91 -18.83
C TYR A 28 13.33 14.48 -19.45
N PHE A 29 14.07 15.44 -19.99
CA PHE A 29 15.52 15.35 -19.94
C PHE A 29 15.88 15.59 -18.47
N GLY A 30 15.65 14.58 -17.63
CA GLY A 30 16.36 14.51 -16.37
C GLY A 30 17.84 14.60 -16.71
N ASP A 31 18.60 15.35 -15.91
CA ASP A 31 20.03 15.05 -15.77
C ASP A 31 20.15 13.53 -15.79
N LEU A 32 20.96 13.00 -16.71
CA LEU A 32 21.35 11.60 -16.71
C LEU A 32 21.65 11.26 -15.27
N GLY A 33 20.76 10.48 -14.65
CA GLY A 33 20.74 10.24 -13.24
C GLY A 33 22.14 9.91 -12.80
N THR A 34 22.58 10.53 -11.72
CA THR A 34 23.64 9.93 -10.92
C THR A 34 23.12 8.55 -10.60
N ILE A 35 23.57 7.54 -11.36
CA ILE A 35 23.61 6.18 -10.88
C ILE A 35 24.47 6.33 -9.63
N ILE A 36 23.82 6.30 -8.48
CA ILE A 36 24.54 6.01 -7.25
C ILE A 36 24.89 4.54 -7.44
N ASP A 37 26.16 4.26 -7.77
CA ASP A 37 26.69 2.96 -8.19
C ASP A 37 26.55 1.85 -7.13
N ASP A 38 25.73 2.05 -6.09
CA ASP A 38 25.61 1.16 -4.94
C ASP A 38 24.38 0.24 -5.03
N TYR A 39 23.36 0.54 -5.85
CA TYR A 39 22.11 -0.26 -5.90
C TYR A 39 21.51 -0.43 -7.31
N ASP A 40 20.79 -1.54 -7.51
CA ASP A 40 20.07 -1.84 -8.76
C ASP A 40 18.76 -2.63 -8.52
N LEU A 41 17.88 -2.67 -9.53
CA LEU A 41 16.68 -3.50 -9.58
C LEU A 41 16.84 -4.61 -10.61
N VAL A 42 16.82 -5.87 -10.15
CA VAL A 42 16.92 -7.05 -11.02
C VAL A 42 15.64 -7.88 -11.01
N PRO A 43 15.19 -8.46 -12.14
CA PRO A 43 13.98 -9.29 -12.16
C PRO A 43 14.05 -10.44 -11.14
N ALA A 44 13.11 -10.48 -10.21
CA ALA A 44 13.07 -11.44 -9.11
C ALA A 44 12.68 -12.86 -9.56
N PHE A 45 11.86 -12.94 -10.62
CA PHE A 45 11.25 -14.21 -11.07
C PHE A 45 11.51 -14.48 -12.57
N GLY A 46 12.74 -14.22 -13.02
CA GLY A 46 13.14 -14.42 -14.41
C GLY A 46 12.27 -13.61 -15.38
N ASP A 47 11.76 -14.27 -16.42
CA ASP A 47 10.94 -13.64 -17.47
C ASP A 47 9.42 -13.60 -17.13
N LEU A 48 9.02 -13.97 -15.91
CA LEU A 48 7.61 -13.94 -15.52
C LEU A 48 7.09 -12.49 -15.48
N THR A 49 5.90 -12.30 -16.04
CA THR A 49 5.19 -11.02 -16.02
C THR A 49 3.77 -11.15 -15.46
N PHE A 50 3.28 -10.04 -14.92
CA PHE A 50 2.01 -9.89 -14.23
C PHE A 50 1.23 -8.71 -14.81
N VAL A 51 -0.09 -8.74 -14.69
CA VAL A 51 -0.96 -7.64 -15.14
C VAL A 51 -1.35 -6.81 -13.94
N ASN A 52 -0.80 -5.61 -13.83
CA ASN A 52 -1.09 -4.67 -12.74
C ASN A 52 -0.93 -5.34 -11.35
N PRO A 53 0.29 -5.84 -11.03
CA PRO A 53 0.57 -6.39 -9.72
C PRO A 53 0.37 -5.30 -8.65
N VAL A 54 -0.29 -5.64 -7.55
CA VAL A 54 -0.61 -4.71 -6.47
C VAL A 54 -0.24 -5.23 -5.09
N ASP A 55 0.02 -6.52 -4.91
CA ASP A 55 0.49 -7.04 -3.63
C ASP A 55 1.44 -8.23 -3.82
N ILE A 56 2.39 -8.40 -2.90
CA ILE A 56 3.39 -9.47 -2.88
C ILE A 56 3.40 -10.06 -1.48
N GLN A 57 3.07 -11.35 -1.37
CA GLN A 57 2.97 -12.01 -0.07
C GLN A 57 3.85 -13.26 -0.02
N PHE A 58 4.54 -13.43 1.10
CA PHE A 58 5.29 -14.63 1.43
C PHE A 58 4.62 -15.31 2.62
N VAL A 59 4.49 -16.63 2.56
CA VAL A 59 4.07 -17.43 3.71
C VAL A 59 5.07 -18.53 3.96
N ILE A 60 5.40 -18.71 5.24
CA ILE A 60 6.38 -19.68 5.72
C ILE A 60 5.66 -20.79 6.49
N SER A 61 6.13 -22.03 6.31
CA SER A 61 5.88 -23.09 7.28
C SER A 61 7.18 -23.50 7.94
N SER A 62 7.19 -23.47 9.28
CA SER A 62 8.25 -24.00 10.13
C SER A 62 7.97 -25.43 10.61
N SER A 63 6.93 -26.10 10.08
CA SER A 63 6.56 -27.47 10.48
C SER A 63 7.58 -28.54 10.04
N SER A 64 8.53 -28.19 9.18
CA SER A 64 9.63 -29.03 8.70
C SER A 64 10.99 -28.52 9.16
N GLN A 65 11.99 -29.42 9.24
CA GLN A 65 13.39 -29.05 9.57
C GLN A 65 14.00 -28.04 8.57
N VAL A 66 13.43 -27.94 7.38
CA VAL A 66 13.74 -26.93 6.36
C VAL A 66 12.49 -26.09 6.17
N PRO A 67 12.53 -24.76 6.38
CA PRO A 67 11.38 -23.90 6.12
C PRO A 67 10.92 -24.01 4.66
N ILE A 68 9.61 -24.10 4.45
CA ILE A 68 9.02 -24.03 3.12
C ILE A 68 8.42 -22.64 2.95
N TYR A 69 8.69 -22.02 1.81
CA TYR A 69 8.22 -20.68 1.46
C TYR A 69 7.34 -20.75 0.22
N ARG A 70 6.17 -20.12 0.28
CA ARG A 70 5.31 -19.87 -0.88
C ARG A 70 5.25 -18.36 -1.14
N VAL A 71 5.19 -17.99 -2.41
CA VAL A 71 5.22 -16.59 -2.87
C VAL A 71 3.99 -16.33 -3.72
N PHE A 72 3.28 -15.26 -3.42
CA PHE A 72 2.03 -14.91 -4.08
C PHE A 72 2.08 -13.49 -4.62
N ILE A 73 1.63 -13.34 -5.87
CA ILE A 73 1.48 -12.04 -6.54
C ILE A 73 0.01 -11.81 -6.81
N VAL A 74 -0.49 -10.67 -6.32
CA VAL A 74 -1.87 -10.24 -6.49
C VAL A 74 -1.95 -9.30 -7.68
N GLU A 75 -2.83 -9.60 -8.62
CA GLU A 75 -3.17 -8.72 -9.75
C GLU A 75 -4.50 -8.01 -9.48
N GLN A 76 -4.54 -6.69 -9.74
CA GLN A 76 -5.69 -5.82 -9.43
C GLN A 76 -7.03 -6.36 -9.96
N LYS A 77 -7.01 -7.10 -11.07
CA LYS A 77 -8.20 -7.63 -11.74
C LYS A 77 -8.82 -8.85 -11.08
N GLY A 78 -8.31 -9.33 -9.95
CA GLY A 78 -8.90 -10.43 -9.19
C GLY A 78 -8.22 -11.78 -9.34
N LEU A 79 -6.95 -11.78 -9.74
CA LEU A 79 -6.15 -13.00 -9.87
C LEU A 79 -5.05 -12.99 -8.82
N ILE A 80 -4.84 -14.13 -8.16
CA ILE A 80 -3.67 -14.36 -7.33
C ILE A 80 -2.88 -15.48 -7.98
N TYR A 81 -1.58 -15.29 -8.15
CA TYR A 81 -0.66 -16.30 -8.65
C TYR A 81 0.31 -16.73 -7.57
N GLU A 82 0.53 -18.03 -7.44
CA GLU A 82 1.67 -18.58 -6.74
C GLU A 82 2.86 -18.71 -7.69
N ILE A 83 4.06 -18.36 -7.21
CA ILE A 83 5.32 -18.56 -7.93
C ILE A 83 6.00 -19.82 -7.41
N LEU A 84 5.88 -20.90 -8.18
CA LEU A 84 6.53 -22.17 -7.89
C LEU A 84 8.00 -22.11 -8.32
N ASN A 85 8.88 -22.75 -7.55
CA ASN A 85 10.33 -22.75 -7.80
C ASN A 85 10.91 -21.32 -7.96
N TYR A 86 10.43 -20.36 -7.15
CA TYR A 86 10.78 -18.94 -7.28
C TYR A 86 12.29 -18.65 -7.19
N ASN A 87 13.05 -19.49 -6.48
CA ASN A 87 14.50 -19.39 -6.33
C ASN A 87 15.29 -20.20 -7.38
N SER A 88 14.61 -20.73 -8.41
CA SER A 88 15.24 -21.49 -9.48
C SER A 88 15.44 -20.65 -10.74
N SER A 89 16.23 -21.16 -11.69
CA SER A 89 16.38 -20.51 -13.00
C SER A 89 15.11 -20.57 -13.87
N ASN A 90 14.09 -21.32 -13.47
CA ASN A 90 12.85 -21.51 -14.24
C ASN A 90 11.63 -21.45 -13.29
N PRO A 91 11.31 -20.27 -12.72
CA PRO A 91 10.13 -20.11 -11.90
C PRO A 91 8.86 -20.28 -12.73
N ILE A 92 7.80 -20.77 -12.10
CA ILE A 92 6.52 -21.07 -12.77
C ILE A 92 5.41 -20.25 -12.11
N LYS A 93 4.71 -19.47 -12.92
CA LYS A 93 3.49 -18.77 -12.52
C LYS A 93 2.29 -19.74 -12.54
N SER A 94 1.72 -20.02 -11.37
CA SER A 94 0.55 -20.91 -11.19
C SER A 94 -0.64 -20.13 -10.63
N LYS A 95 -1.84 -20.28 -11.20
CA LYS A 95 -3.02 -19.58 -10.70
C LYS A 95 -3.47 -20.16 -9.36
N PHE A 96 -3.57 -19.32 -8.34
CA PHE A 96 -4.01 -19.68 -6.99
C PHE A 96 -5.48 -19.33 -6.75
N LEU A 97 -5.87 -18.08 -7.01
CA LEU A 97 -7.26 -17.61 -6.84
C LEU A 97 -7.73 -16.84 -8.07
N ASP A 98 -9.03 -16.95 -8.35
CA ASP A 98 -9.72 -16.24 -9.42
C ASP A 98 -11.09 -15.78 -8.90
N ILE A 99 -11.22 -14.47 -8.67
CA ILE A 99 -12.44 -13.83 -8.15
C ILE A 99 -12.89 -12.67 -9.03
N GLN A 100 -12.53 -12.68 -10.31
CA GLN A 100 -12.86 -11.60 -11.25
C GLN A 100 -14.37 -11.36 -11.38
N ASP A 101 -15.17 -12.39 -11.14
CA ASP A 101 -16.63 -12.36 -11.28
C ASP A 101 -17.37 -11.61 -10.15
N ILE A 102 -16.72 -11.40 -8.99
CA ILE A 102 -17.37 -10.81 -7.81
C ILE A 102 -16.89 -9.39 -7.47
N LEU A 103 -15.90 -8.87 -8.19
CA LEU A 103 -15.28 -7.58 -7.91
C LEU A 103 -15.45 -6.56 -9.04
N SER A 104 -15.16 -5.30 -8.71
CA SER A 104 -15.01 -4.19 -9.64
C SER A 104 -13.56 -3.73 -9.61
N SER A 105 -12.93 -3.62 -10.78
CA SER A 105 -11.51 -3.23 -10.90
C SER A 105 -11.31 -2.01 -11.80
N GLY A 106 -10.22 -1.28 -11.57
CA GLY A 106 -9.79 -0.14 -12.36
C GLY A 106 -9.74 1.15 -11.53
N GLY A 107 -8.85 2.07 -11.91
CA GLY A 107 -8.48 3.17 -11.02
C GLY A 107 -7.81 2.58 -9.77
N GLU A 108 -8.34 2.94 -8.60
CA GLU A 108 -7.89 2.40 -7.30
C GLU A 108 -8.70 1.19 -6.83
N LYS A 109 -9.72 0.77 -7.59
CA LYS A 109 -10.56 -0.40 -7.27
C LYS A 109 -9.91 -1.69 -7.76
N GLY A 110 -10.20 -2.79 -7.08
CA GLY A 110 -9.81 -4.12 -7.53
C GLY A 110 -9.71 -5.12 -6.38
N LEU A 111 -8.93 -6.17 -6.59
CA LEU A 111 -8.34 -6.97 -5.50
C LEU A 111 -7.03 -6.28 -5.09
N LEU A 112 -6.93 -5.81 -3.85
CA LEU A 112 -5.93 -4.83 -3.43
C LEU A 112 -4.96 -5.34 -2.35
N GLY A 113 -5.41 -6.30 -1.54
CA GLY A 113 -4.62 -6.87 -0.45
C GLY A 113 -4.84 -8.36 -0.27
N LEU A 114 -3.80 -9.05 0.19
CA LEU A 114 -3.80 -10.45 0.59
C LEU A 114 -3.07 -10.59 1.93
N ALA A 115 -3.64 -11.34 2.86
CA ALA A 115 -2.96 -11.71 4.10
C ALA A 115 -3.23 -13.19 4.43
N PHE A 116 -2.19 -13.93 4.81
CA PHE A 116 -2.35 -15.30 5.31
C PHE A 116 -2.56 -15.27 6.82
N ASP A 117 -3.49 -16.08 7.32
CA ASP A 117 -3.70 -16.24 8.76
C ASP A 117 -2.38 -16.67 9.44
N PRO A 118 -2.05 -16.17 10.65
CA PRO A 118 -0.84 -16.59 11.35
C PRO A 118 -0.79 -18.11 11.59
N ASN A 119 -1.95 -18.78 11.62
CA ASN A 119 -2.08 -20.23 11.68
C ASN A 119 -2.40 -20.88 10.32
N TYR A 120 -2.06 -20.24 9.19
CA TYR A 120 -2.36 -20.74 7.83
C TYR A 120 -1.89 -22.19 7.60
N ALA A 121 -0.74 -22.56 8.19
CA ALA A 121 -0.23 -23.92 8.09
C ALA A 121 -1.09 -24.98 8.81
N ILE A 122 -2.00 -24.54 9.68
CA ILE A 122 -2.91 -25.38 10.47
C ILE A 122 -4.35 -25.26 9.96
N ASN A 123 -4.83 -24.04 9.73
CA ASN A 123 -6.24 -23.77 9.39
C ASN A 123 -6.48 -23.57 7.88
N GLY A 124 -5.45 -23.27 7.09
CA GLY A 124 -5.58 -22.98 5.67
C GLY A 124 -6.35 -21.69 5.35
N TYR A 125 -6.46 -20.74 6.29
CA TYR A 125 -7.18 -19.49 6.10
C TYR A 125 -6.30 -18.39 5.52
N PHE A 126 -6.85 -17.67 4.55
CA PHE A 126 -6.26 -16.43 4.03
C PHE A 126 -7.38 -15.43 3.77
N TYR A 127 -7.01 -14.16 3.74
CA TYR A 127 -7.92 -13.02 3.67
C TYR A 127 -7.56 -12.17 2.47
N VAL A 128 -8.57 -11.56 1.87
CA VAL A 128 -8.42 -10.63 0.76
C VAL A 128 -9.21 -9.35 1.03
N ASP A 129 -8.68 -8.23 0.53
CA ASP A 129 -9.40 -6.96 0.40
C ASP A 129 -9.72 -6.75 -1.08
N TYR A 130 -11.00 -6.56 -1.40
CA TYR A 130 -11.40 -6.17 -2.75
C TYR A 130 -12.57 -5.20 -2.80
N THR A 131 -12.68 -4.47 -3.90
CA THR A 131 -13.81 -3.58 -4.18
C THR A 131 -14.92 -4.33 -4.90
N ALA A 132 -16.14 -4.33 -4.36
CA ALA A 132 -17.33 -4.84 -5.02
C ALA A 132 -18.20 -3.69 -5.56
N SER A 133 -19.03 -3.97 -6.56
CA SER A 133 -20.05 -3.02 -7.05
C SER A 133 -21.46 -3.45 -6.58
N SER A 134 -22.41 -2.51 -6.66
CA SER A 134 -23.84 -2.75 -6.36
C SER A 134 -24.16 -3.27 -4.94
N PRO A 135 -23.89 -2.49 -3.86
CA PRO A 135 -23.33 -1.13 -3.87
C PRO A 135 -21.80 -1.14 -3.93
N LEU A 136 -21.22 0.02 -4.26
CA LEU A 136 -19.77 0.21 -4.22
C LEU A 136 -19.28 0.12 -2.77
N ARG A 137 -18.37 -0.81 -2.50
CA ARG A 137 -17.88 -1.10 -1.15
C ARG A 137 -16.55 -1.85 -1.18
N THR A 138 -15.76 -1.67 -0.14
CA THR A 138 -14.65 -2.56 0.21
C THR A 138 -15.21 -3.79 0.92
N VAL A 139 -14.71 -4.96 0.57
CA VAL A 139 -15.06 -6.25 1.15
C VAL A 139 -13.79 -6.93 1.63
N ILE A 140 -13.77 -7.26 2.92
CA ILE A 140 -12.75 -8.13 3.51
C ILE A 140 -13.35 -9.53 3.58
N SER A 141 -12.76 -10.48 2.87
CA SER A 141 -13.24 -11.86 2.80
C SER A 141 -12.16 -12.84 3.20
N ARG A 142 -12.55 -13.89 3.93
CA ARG A 142 -11.74 -15.05 4.24
C ARG A 142 -12.04 -16.18 3.25
N PHE A 143 -11.01 -16.85 2.77
CA PHE A 143 -11.08 -18.08 1.98
C PHE A 143 -10.34 -19.21 2.71
N THR A 144 -10.61 -20.46 2.32
CA THR A 144 -9.98 -21.66 2.91
C THR A 144 -9.36 -22.52 1.82
N VAL A 145 -8.15 -23.04 2.04
CA VAL A 145 -7.52 -24.01 1.13
C VAL A 145 -7.91 -25.46 1.45
N GLU A 146 -7.89 -26.33 0.44
CA GLU A 146 -8.26 -27.75 0.56
C GLU A 146 -7.34 -28.52 1.52
N THR A 147 -6.05 -28.17 1.50
CA THR A 147 -5.01 -28.73 2.37
C THR A 147 -4.26 -27.55 2.98
N PRO A 148 -4.25 -27.38 4.32
CA PRO A 148 -3.50 -26.31 4.96
C PRO A 148 -2.06 -26.24 4.44
N PHE A 149 -1.55 -25.02 4.32
CA PHE A 149 -0.25 -24.67 3.74
C PHE A 149 -0.04 -24.97 2.24
N ASP A 150 -0.50 -26.08 1.67
CA ASP A 150 -0.09 -26.55 0.32
C ASP A 150 -1.22 -26.61 -0.72
N GLY A 151 -2.48 -26.52 -0.29
CA GLY A 151 -3.65 -26.70 -1.15
C GLY A 151 -4.00 -25.48 -1.99
N LEU A 152 -4.90 -25.71 -2.94
CA LEU A 152 -5.62 -24.65 -3.65
C LEU A 152 -6.83 -24.17 -2.83
N PRO A 153 -7.32 -22.93 -3.03
CA PRO A 153 -8.55 -22.46 -2.42
C PRO A 153 -9.74 -23.36 -2.76
N ILE A 154 -10.54 -23.70 -1.75
CA ILE A 154 -11.80 -24.43 -1.91
C ILE A 154 -12.80 -23.54 -2.63
N THR A 155 -13.40 -24.04 -3.71
CA THR A 155 -14.49 -23.37 -4.43
C THR A 155 -15.63 -23.01 -3.49
N ASN A 156 -16.11 -21.76 -3.54
CA ASN A 156 -17.19 -21.24 -2.69
C ASN A 156 -16.90 -21.29 -1.17
N SER A 157 -15.62 -21.25 -0.76
CA SER A 157 -15.24 -21.15 0.67
C SER A 157 -15.24 -19.73 1.22
N GLU A 158 -15.62 -18.75 0.40
CA GLU A 158 -15.67 -17.35 0.81
C GLU A 158 -16.57 -17.16 2.03
N LYS A 159 -16.01 -16.51 3.05
CA LYS A 159 -16.73 -15.94 4.18
C LYS A 159 -16.40 -14.44 4.25
N VAL A 160 -17.39 -13.60 3.98
CA VAL A 160 -17.28 -12.15 4.16
C VAL A 160 -17.10 -11.85 5.64
N ILE A 161 -16.08 -11.07 5.99
CA ILE A 161 -15.72 -10.68 7.36
C ILE A 161 -16.19 -9.26 7.67
N LEU A 162 -15.97 -8.33 6.74
CA LEU A 162 -16.32 -6.92 6.90
C LEU A 162 -16.66 -6.31 5.54
N GLU A 163 -17.70 -5.48 5.50
CA GLU A 163 -18.04 -4.67 4.33
C GLU A 163 -18.12 -3.20 4.74
N VAL A 164 -17.49 -2.32 3.95
CA VAL A 164 -17.50 -0.87 4.16
C VAL A 164 -17.92 -0.17 2.88
N ASN A 165 -19.05 0.54 2.92
CA ASN A 165 -19.53 1.31 1.77
C ASN A 165 -18.48 2.36 1.37
N GLN A 166 -18.22 2.45 0.07
CA GLN A 166 -17.31 3.41 -0.53
C GLN A 166 -18.14 4.49 -1.24
N PRO A 167 -18.09 5.77 -0.79
CA PRO A 167 -18.83 6.85 -1.41
C PRO A 167 -18.42 7.11 -2.86
N TYR A 168 -17.13 6.93 -3.18
CA TYR A 168 -16.54 7.19 -4.50
C TYR A 168 -15.59 6.07 -4.95
N GLU A 169 -15.14 6.15 -6.20
CA GLU A 169 -14.33 5.11 -6.86
C GLU A 169 -12.81 5.20 -6.59
N ASN A 170 -12.39 6.12 -5.73
CA ASN A 170 -11.00 6.38 -5.39
C ASN A 170 -10.83 6.51 -3.87
N HIS A 171 -9.58 6.51 -3.42
CA HIS A 171 -9.16 6.43 -2.01
C HIS A 171 -9.65 5.17 -1.33
N ASN A 172 -9.50 4.03 -2.03
CA ASN A 172 -9.92 2.74 -1.52
C ASN A 172 -8.87 2.10 -0.59
N ALA A 173 -7.62 2.57 -0.63
CA ALA A 173 -6.48 1.98 0.06
C ALA A 173 -6.39 0.47 -0.21
N GLY A 174 -6.61 -0.38 0.80
CA GLY A 174 -6.86 -1.81 0.59
C GLY A 174 -5.69 -2.73 0.96
N GLN A 175 -4.70 -2.27 1.73
CA GLN A 175 -3.75 -3.19 2.33
C GLN A 175 -4.37 -3.85 3.58
N ILE A 176 -4.13 -5.16 3.69
CA ILE A 176 -4.40 -5.94 4.89
C ILE A 176 -3.12 -6.67 5.31
N ILE A 177 -2.85 -6.71 6.61
CA ILE A 177 -1.75 -7.47 7.20
C ILE A 177 -2.19 -8.08 8.53
N PHE A 178 -1.59 -9.20 8.92
CA PHE A 178 -1.62 -9.60 10.33
C PHE A 178 -0.48 -8.92 11.06
N GLY A 179 -0.79 -8.25 12.17
CA GLY A 179 0.22 -7.67 13.03
C GLY A 179 0.93 -8.73 13.87
N LEU A 180 1.98 -8.32 14.57
CA LEU A 180 2.74 -9.15 15.52
C LEU A 180 1.89 -9.67 16.69
N ASP A 181 0.74 -9.04 16.93
CA ASP A 181 -0.26 -9.43 17.91
C ASP A 181 -1.29 -10.46 17.38
N ASN A 182 -1.15 -10.87 16.11
CA ASN A 182 -2.05 -11.78 15.39
C ASN A 182 -3.45 -11.21 15.08
N TYR A 183 -3.64 -9.91 15.20
CA TYR A 183 -4.87 -9.26 14.73
C TYR A 183 -4.76 -8.81 13.27
N LEU A 184 -5.89 -8.73 12.59
CA LEU A 184 -5.96 -8.28 11.21
C LEU A 184 -6.07 -6.75 11.18
N TYR A 185 -5.08 -6.12 10.54
CA TYR A 185 -5.06 -4.69 10.26
C TYR A 185 -5.57 -4.44 8.84
N ILE A 186 -6.40 -3.40 8.68
CA ILE A 186 -7.06 -3.07 7.40
C ILE A 186 -6.93 -1.57 7.15
N THR A 187 -6.45 -1.17 5.98
CA THR A 187 -6.35 0.24 5.60
C THR A 187 -7.56 0.68 4.76
N LEU A 188 -8.15 1.81 5.12
CA LEU A 188 -9.26 2.43 4.40
C LEU A 188 -9.00 3.91 4.21
N GLY A 189 -9.01 4.39 2.96
CA GLY A 189 -8.97 5.82 2.67
C GLY A 189 -10.25 6.54 3.09
N ASP A 190 -10.28 7.86 2.95
CA ASP A 190 -11.39 8.74 3.31
C ASP A 190 -12.66 8.52 2.46
N GLY A 191 -12.59 7.65 1.45
CA GLY A 191 -13.72 7.29 0.60
C GLY A 191 -13.81 8.09 -0.69
N GLY A 192 -12.90 9.03 -0.94
CA GLY A 192 -12.64 9.60 -2.26
C GLY A 192 -13.03 11.07 -2.44
N LEU A 193 -13.00 11.50 -3.71
CA LEU A 193 -13.06 12.91 -4.15
C LEU A 193 -11.95 13.82 -3.59
N ALA A 194 -11.91 15.05 -4.10
CA ALA A 194 -10.96 16.05 -3.63
C ALA A 194 -11.45 16.71 -2.34
N ASN A 195 -10.52 16.91 -1.40
CA ASN A 195 -10.71 17.67 -0.16
C ASN A 195 -11.72 17.06 0.83
N ASP A 196 -11.86 15.72 0.85
CA ASP A 196 -12.68 14.97 1.83
C ASP A 196 -14.07 15.59 2.09
N PRO A 197 -14.96 15.61 1.08
CA PRO A 197 -16.24 16.32 1.18
C PRO A 197 -17.20 15.73 2.25
N ASP A 198 -17.00 14.48 2.65
CA ASP A 198 -17.76 13.80 3.69
C ASP A 198 -17.11 13.91 5.08
N GLU A 199 -15.97 14.60 5.18
CA GLU A 199 -15.16 14.80 6.39
C GLU A 199 -14.79 13.49 7.09
N ASN A 200 -14.58 12.42 6.31
CA ASN A 200 -14.36 11.08 6.82
C ASN A 200 -13.02 10.94 7.55
N GLY A 201 -11.98 11.67 7.13
CA GLY A 201 -10.67 11.64 7.79
C GLY A 201 -10.73 12.02 9.27
N GLN A 202 -11.63 12.96 9.64
CA GLN A 202 -11.80 13.40 11.03
C GLN A 202 -12.95 12.70 11.76
N ASN A 203 -13.71 11.85 11.08
CA ASN A 203 -14.96 11.29 11.58
C ASN A 203 -14.81 9.85 12.07
N ARG A 204 -14.54 9.68 13.37
CA ARG A 204 -14.47 8.36 14.02
C ARG A 204 -15.78 7.57 14.07
N LYS A 205 -16.89 8.08 13.54
CA LYS A 205 -18.17 7.33 13.44
C LYS A 205 -18.27 6.54 12.13
N THR A 206 -17.35 6.76 11.19
CA THR A 206 -17.13 5.91 10.02
C THR A 206 -15.85 5.09 10.18
N LEU A 207 -15.65 4.07 9.33
CA LEU A 207 -14.39 3.32 9.24
C LEU A 207 -13.42 3.92 8.22
N LEU A 208 -13.90 4.84 7.37
CA LEU A 208 -13.10 5.48 6.34
C LEU A 208 -12.04 6.41 6.97
N GLY A 209 -10.96 6.68 6.24
CA GLY A 209 -9.85 7.54 6.64
C GLY A 209 -9.06 6.99 7.84
N SER A 210 -8.98 5.65 7.95
CA SER A 210 -8.52 4.96 9.14
C SER A 210 -7.70 3.70 8.83
N ILE A 211 -6.89 3.30 9.81
CA ILE A 211 -6.38 1.94 9.93
C ILE A 211 -7.21 1.24 11.00
N LEU A 212 -7.75 0.08 10.67
CA LEU A 212 -8.54 -0.76 11.57
C LEU A 212 -7.70 -1.88 12.17
N ARG A 213 -8.13 -2.44 13.29
CA ARG A 213 -7.57 -3.64 13.93
C ARG A 213 -8.70 -4.50 14.51
N ILE A 214 -8.85 -5.72 14.01
CA ILE A 214 -9.91 -6.65 14.41
C ILE A 214 -9.35 -8.05 14.71
N ASP A 215 -10.03 -8.79 15.58
CA ASP A 215 -9.71 -10.18 15.87
C ASP A 215 -10.62 -11.13 15.11
N VAL A 216 -10.05 -11.87 14.15
CA VAL A 216 -10.75 -12.84 13.31
C VAL A 216 -10.63 -14.28 13.85
N ASN A 217 -9.90 -14.50 14.94
CA ASN A 217 -9.78 -15.79 15.60
C ASN A 217 -10.96 -16.04 16.56
N VAL A 218 -12.15 -16.17 15.95
CA VAL A 218 -13.41 -16.26 16.67
C VAL A 218 -14.11 -17.58 16.41
N SER A 219 -15.05 -17.94 17.30
CA SER A 219 -15.95 -19.08 17.07
C SER A 219 -16.75 -18.88 15.77
N GLU A 220 -17.19 -19.96 15.13
CA GLU A 220 -17.84 -19.94 13.80
C GLU A 220 -19.04 -18.97 13.67
N ASN A 221 -19.72 -18.65 14.77
CA ASN A 221 -20.91 -17.78 14.80
C ASN A 221 -20.60 -16.28 14.75
N LEU A 222 -19.33 -15.88 14.81
CA LEU A 222 -18.89 -14.49 14.70
C LEU A 222 -17.99 -14.35 13.47
N ASP A 223 -18.00 -13.15 12.89
CA ASP A 223 -17.09 -12.82 11.79
C ASP A 223 -15.76 -12.29 12.34
N TYR A 224 -15.83 -11.44 13.37
CA TYR A 224 -14.71 -10.95 14.15
C TYR A 224 -15.18 -10.44 15.52
N ILE A 225 -14.24 -10.14 16.41
CA ILE A 225 -14.47 -9.35 17.64
C ILE A 225 -13.51 -8.14 17.67
N ILE A 226 -13.82 -7.19 18.56
CA ILE A 226 -12.95 -6.03 18.80
C ILE A 226 -11.93 -6.39 19.89
N PRO A 227 -10.62 -6.23 19.63
CA PRO A 227 -9.60 -6.34 20.67
C PRO A 227 -9.89 -5.40 21.84
N GLU A 228 -9.79 -5.89 23.08
CA GLU A 228 -10.13 -5.09 24.26
C GLU A 228 -9.16 -3.92 24.50
N ASP A 229 -7.97 -3.99 23.90
CA ASP A 229 -6.92 -2.97 23.92
C ASP A 229 -7.00 -2.00 22.72
N ASN A 230 -8.04 -2.09 21.86
CA ASN A 230 -8.29 -1.06 20.86
C ASN A 230 -8.61 0.30 21.54
N PRO A 231 -8.18 1.43 20.96
CA PRO A 231 -8.23 2.74 21.60
C PRO A 231 -9.66 3.25 21.86
N PHE A 232 -10.65 2.72 21.15
CA PHE A 232 -12.05 3.10 21.28
C PHE A 232 -12.95 1.96 21.76
N TYR A 233 -12.38 0.89 22.33
CA TYR A 233 -13.15 -0.24 22.86
C TYR A 233 -14.19 0.22 23.91
N LYS A 234 -15.45 -0.22 23.75
CA LYS A 234 -16.60 0.13 24.61
C LYS A 234 -16.80 1.63 24.85
N ASN A 235 -16.39 2.48 23.90
CA ASN A 235 -16.56 3.93 24.03
C ASN A 235 -18.05 4.33 24.01
N THR A 236 -18.41 5.43 24.69
CA THR A 236 -19.79 5.94 24.72
C THR A 236 -20.07 7.06 23.71
N ASN A 237 -19.10 7.40 22.87
CA ASN A 237 -19.20 8.50 21.90
C ASN A 237 -19.78 8.04 20.55
N GLY A 238 -19.98 6.73 20.39
CA GLY A 238 -20.41 6.11 19.14
C GLY A 238 -19.29 6.05 18.10
N TYR A 239 -18.03 6.09 18.55
CA TYR A 239 -16.89 5.86 17.67
C TYR A 239 -16.85 4.38 17.28
N ARG A 240 -16.38 4.11 16.08
CA ARG A 240 -16.12 2.76 15.59
C ARG A 240 -14.96 2.17 16.39
N GLU A 241 -15.22 1.04 17.04
CA GLU A 241 -14.27 0.41 17.96
C GLU A 241 -13.17 -0.36 17.21
N GLU A 242 -13.37 -0.59 15.91
CA GLU A 242 -12.41 -1.18 14.99
C GLU A 242 -11.21 -0.25 14.73
N ILE A 243 -11.35 1.07 14.91
CA ILE A 243 -10.33 2.05 14.56
C ILE A 243 -9.11 1.88 15.48
N TYR A 244 -7.94 1.68 14.86
CA TYR A 244 -6.63 1.66 15.51
C TYR A 244 -5.94 3.03 15.43
N ALA A 245 -6.03 3.70 14.28
CA ALA A 245 -5.57 5.07 14.04
C ALA A 245 -6.44 5.71 12.95
N TYR A 246 -6.56 7.03 12.93
CA TYR A 246 -7.45 7.75 11.99
C TYR A 246 -6.85 9.08 11.53
N GLY A 247 -7.50 9.78 10.61
CA GLY A 247 -6.98 11.03 10.07
C GLY A 247 -6.06 10.84 8.87
N PHE A 248 -6.27 9.78 8.10
CA PHE A 248 -5.54 9.50 6.86
C PHE A 248 -6.38 9.85 5.65
N ARG A 249 -5.73 10.16 4.53
CA ARG A 249 -6.41 10.39 3.25
C ARG A 249 -6.59 9.10 2.47
N ASN A 250 -5.50 8.43 2.16
CA ASN A 250 -5.45 7.17 1.44
C ASN A 250 -4.20 6.39 1.89
N PRO A 251 -4.26 5.74 3.07
CA PRO A 251 -3.15 4.97 3.64
C PRO A 251 -2.89 3.72 2.78
N TRP A 252 -2.14 3.91 1.70
CA TRP A 252 -2.01 2.99 0.57
C TRP A 252 -1.29 1.71 0.94
N ARG A 253 -0.15 1.82 1.64
CA ARG A 253 0.55 0.67 2.22
C ARG A 253 0.92 0.89 3.68
N ILE A 254 0.84 -0.19 4.44
CA ILE A 254 1.37 -0.34 5.78
C ILE A 254 2.30 -1.54 5.89
N SER A 255 3.31 -1.42 6.73
CA SER A 255 4.12 -2.55 7.16
C SER A 255 4.48 -2.38 8.63
N GLN A 256 4.55 -3.50 9.35
CA GLN A 256 4.98 -3.50 10.73
C GLN A 256 6.43 -3.94 10.82
N ASP A 257 7.26 -3.12 11.45
CA ASP A 257 8.63 -3.48 11.78
C ASP A 257 8.62 -4.60 12.83
N SER A 258 9.26 -5.72 12.50
CA SER A 258 9.30 -6.91 13.36
C SER A 258 10.12 -6.69 14.64
N GLU A 259 11.05 -5.72 14.66
CA GLU A 259 11.91 -5.44 15.81
C GLU A 259 11.27 -4.47 16.80
N THR A 260 10.74 -3.35 16.29
CA THR A 260 10.17 -2.29 17.14
C THR A 260 8.67 -2.42 17.35
N GLY A 261 7.97 -3.12 16.46
CA GLY A 261 6.50 -3.18 16.42
C GLY A 261 5.85 -1.93 15.83
N TYR A 262 6.62 -0.95 15.36
CA TYR A 262 6.08 0.26 14.73
C TYR A 262 5.42 -0.04 13.40
N ILE A 263 4.29 0.61 13.13
CA ILE A 263 3.59 0.49 11.85
C ILE A 263 3.93 1.72 11.01
N TYR A 264 4.63 1.52 9.90
CA TYR A 264 4.89 2.56 8.92
C TYR A 264 3.72 2.62 7.94
N VAL A 265 3.39 3.83 7.49
CA VAL A 265 2.24 4.09 6.62
C VAL A 265 2.67 5.03 5.49
N GLY A 266 2.50 4.60 4.23
CA GLY A 266 2.50 5.50 3.09
C GLY A 266 1.10 6.06 2.88
N ASP A 267 0.90 7.36 3.11
CA ASP A 267 -0.39 8.03 2.94
C ASP A 267 -0.35 8.98 1.73
N VAL A 268 -1.18 8.69 0.73
CA VAL A 268 -1.21 9.46 -0.51
C VAL A 268 -1.94 10.77 -0.28
N GLY A 269 -1.22 11.87 -0.43
CA GLY A 269 -1.77 13.21 -0.22
C GLY A 269 -2.57 13.72 -1.40
N GLN A 270 -3.06 14.96 -1.29
CA GLN A 270 -4.06 15.48 -2.23
C GLN A 270 -3.44 16.05 -3.50
N ASN A 271 -2.72 17.16 -3.39
CA ASN A 271 -2.21 17.91 -4.55
C ASN A 271 -0.84 18.54 -4.30
N ARG A 272 -0.32 18.49 -3.06
CA ARG A 272 0.90 19.21 -2.71
C ARG A 272 1.97 18.30 -2.14
N ILE A 273 1.59 17.42 -1.21
CA ILE A 273 2.54 16.71 -0.36
C ILE A 273 2.13 15.25 -0.25
N GLU A 274 3.11 14.35 -0.36
CA GLU A 274 2.99 12.94 -0.02
C GLU A 274 3.62 12.65 1.35
N GLU A 275 3.16 11.63 2.07
CA GLU A 275 3.52 11.40 3.47
C GLU A 275 4.00 9.98 3.77
N ILE A 276 5.05 9.90 4.61
CA ILE A 276 5.36 8.71 5.40
C ILE A 276 5.06 9.02 6.85
N ASN A 277 4.09 8.29 7.39
CA ASN A 277 3.69 8.30 8.79
C ASN A 277 4.24 7.06 9.51
N VAL A 278 4.30 7.13 10.84
CA VAL A 278 4.59 5.98 11.71
C VAL A 278 3.58 5.98 12.85
N ILE A 279 3.16 4.79 13.29
CA ILE A 279 2.38 4.59 14.51
C ILE A 279 3.28 3.87 15.50
N THR A 280 3.78 4.60 16.49
CA THR A 280 4.46 4.02 17.65
C THR A 280 3.46 3.53 18.70
N SER A 281 3.95 2.83 19.73
CA SER A 281 3.11 2.31 20.82
C SER A 281 2.32 3.40 21.58
N ASP A 282 2.83 4.62 21.63
CA ASP A 282 2.21 5.78 22.29
C ASP A 282 1.36 6.64 21.35
N GLU A 283 1.24 6.23 20.08
CA GLU A 283 0.45 6.89 19.04
C GLU A 283 -0.80 6.10 18.63
N ILE A 284 -1.06 4.97 19.29
CA ILE A 284 -2.30 4.20 19.11
C ILE A 284 -3.51 5.08 19.41
N GLY A 285 -4.47 5.10 18.49
CA GLY A 285 -5.70 5.90 18.58
C GLY A 285 -5.54 7.38 18.21
N LYS A 286 -4.35 7.81 17.75
CA LYS A 286 -4.12 9.20 17.37
C LYS A 286 -4.62 9.54 15.96
N ASN A 287 -4.65 10.85 15.73
CA ASN A 287 -5.19 11.51 14.55
C ASN A 287 -4.03 12.02 13.66
N TYR A 288 -3.95 11.56 12.43
CA TYR A 288 -2.90 11.92 11.47
C TYR A 288 -3.25 13.16 10.62
N GLY A 289 -4.38 13.80 10.94
CA GLY A 289 -4.62 15.20 10.61
C GLY A 289 -5.39 15.45 9.31
N TRP A 290 -5.53 14.50 8.39
CA TRP A 290 -6.35 14.69 7.19
C TRP A 290 -7.84 14.85 7.55
N ASP A 291 -8.57 15.86 7.08
CA ASP A 291 -8.24 16.85 6.04
C ASP A 291 -7.80 18.22 6.58
N LYS A 292 -7.47 18.34 7.86
CA LYS A 292 -7.02 19.61 8.47
C LYS A 292 -5.55 19.92 8.16
N LYS A 293 -4.75 18.88 7.91
CA LYS A 293 -3.36 18.95 7.50
C LYS A 293 -3.11 18.18 6.20
N GLU A 294 -2.10 18.60 5.45
CA GLU A 294 -1.50 17.86 4.34
C GLU A 294 0.02 18.08 4.48
N GLY A 295 0.72 17.01 4.82
CA GLY A 295 2.02 17.05 5.44
C GLY A 295 1.98 17.73 6.82
N ARG A 296 3.00 18.54 7.09
CA ARG A 296 3.09 19.35 8.30
C ARG A 296 2.31 20.67 8.20
N ASP A 297 1.79 20.98 7.02
CA ASP A 297 1.13 22.25 6.73
C ASP A 297 -0.39 22.15 6.88
N CYS A 298 -1.02 23.29 7.14
CA CYS A 298 -2.47 23.37 7.11
C CYS A 298 -3.01 23.17 5.70
N PHE A 299 -4.11 22.43 5.61
CA PHE A 299 -4.82 22.20 4.36
C PHE A 299 -5.99 23.18 4.21
N LEU A 300 -6.04 23.87 3.07
CA LEU A 300 -7.07 24.86 2.70
C LEU A 300 -7.42 25.93 3.76
N SER A 301 -6.55 26.12 4.75
CA SER A 301 -6.71 27.07 5.84
C SER A 301 -5.38 27.74 6.18
N VAL A 302 -5.45 28.97 6.68
CA VAL A 302 -4.29 29.71 7.19
C VAL A 302 -3.82 29.14 8.54
N SER A 303 -4.72 28.50 9.28
CA SER A 303 -4.42 27.90 10.58
C SER A 303 -5.24 26.65 10.82
N CYS A 304 -4.60 25.63 11.39
CA CYS A 304 -5.17 24.34 11.73
C CYS A 304 -4.67 23.99 13.14
N SER A 305 -5.56 24.13 14.12
CA SER A 305 -5.27 23.72 15.50
C SER A 305 -5.92 22.38 15.78
N GLY A 306 -5.23 21.51 16.50
CA GLY A 306 -5.74 20.21 16.93
C GLY A 306 -4.61 19.36 17.48
N ASP A 307 -4.98 18.21 18.01
CA ASP A 307 -4.04 17.18 18.43
C ASP A 307 -3.83 16.26 17.22
N TYR A 308 -2.82 16.58 16.41
CA TYR A 308 -2.46 15.88 15.20
C TYR A 308 -1.04 15.35 15.31
N VAL A 309 -0.81 14.15 14.78
CA VAL A 309 0.52 13.56 14.61
C VAL A 309 1.05 14.00 13.26
N ASP A 310 2.28 14.51 13.24
CA ASP A 310 2.95 14.91 12.01
C ASP A 310 3.64 13.71 11.35
N PRO A 311 3.72 13.68 10.00
CA PRO A 311 4.49 12.65 9.31
C PRO A 311 5.98 12.74 9.63
N ILE A 312 6.63 11.58 9.70
CA ILE A 312 8.08 11.49 9.92
C ILE A 312 8.86 11.96 8.68
N ALA A 313 8.31 11.76 7.49
CA ALA A 313 8.81 12.32 6.25
C ALA A 313 7.64 12.75 5.35
N HIS A 314 7.87 13.81 4.58
CA HIS A 314 6.91 14.30 3.60
C HIS A 314 7.64 15.00 2.47
N TYR A 315 7.12 14.94 1.25
CA TYR A 315 7.77 15.53 0.08
C TYR A 315 6.75 16.11 -0.89
N SER A 316 7.19 17.11 -1.67
CA SER A 316 6.29 17.80 -2.58
C SER A 316 6.05 17.04 -3.89
N HIS A 317 4.98 17.40 -4.59
CA HIS A 317 4.67 16.91 -5.95
C HIS A 317 5.73 17.23 -7.02
N SER A 318 6.73 18.06 -6.69
CA SER A 318 7.91 18.25 -7.54
C SER A 318 8.98 17.17 -7.38
N GLU A 319 8.92 16.40 -6.28
CA GLU A 319 9.84 15.32 -5.97
C GLU A 319 9.25 13.94 -6.30
N GLY A 320 7.98 13.70 -5.98
CA GLY A 320 7.19 12.50 -6.28
C GLY A 320 5.69 12.82 -6.14
N ILE A 321 4.79 12.06 -6.76
CA ILE A 321 3.37 12.44 -6.96
C ILE A 321 2.37 11.52 -6.22
N SER A 322 2.77 10.31 -5.84
CA SER A 322 1.91 9.33 -5.16
C SER A 322 2.78 8.35 -4.41
N VAL A 323 2.93 8.55 -3.09
CA VAL A 323 3.71 7.64 -2.26
C VAL A 323 3.11 6.24 -2.26
N THR A 324 3.98 5.24 -2.29
CA THR A 324 3.56 3.84 -2.20
C THR A 324 3.70 3.31 -0.79
N GLY A 325 4.67 3.80 -0.01
CA GLY A 325 5.11 3.15 1.24
C GLY A 325 6.18 2.11 0.97
N GLY A 326 6.42 1.19 1.91
CA GLY A 326 7.44 0.15 1.79
C GLY A 326 7.68 -0.60 3.09
N TYR A 327 8.93 -0.97 3.40
CA TYR A 327 9.29 -1.85 4.51
C TYR A 327 10.59 -1.45 5.20
N VAL A 328 10.70 -1.78 6.49
CA VAL A 328 11.99 -1.77 7.19
C VAL A 328 12.84 -2.92 6.67
N TYR A 329 14.00 -2.61 6.11
CA TYR A 329 14.93 -3.60 5.57
C TYR A 329 15.68 -4.32 6.69
N GLN A 330 15.63 -5.65 6.67
CA GLN A 330 16.29 -6.53 7.65
C GLN A 330 17.04 -7.69 6.96
N GLY A 331 17.25 -7.60 5.64
CA GLY A 331 18.00 -8.60 4.89
C GLY A 331 19.52 -8.47 5.06
N GLU A 332 20.25 -9.42 4.50
CA GLU A 332 21.71 -9.50 4.63
C GLU A 332 22.48 -8.83 3.46
N GLU A 333 21.81 -8.59 2.33
CA GLU A 333 22.44 -8.10 1.10
C GLU A 333 22.74 -6.58 1.16
N LEU A 334 21.80 -5.77 1.63
CA LEU A 334 21.92 -4.30 1.69
C LEU A 334 22.38 -3.83 3.07
N ASN A 335 23.61 -4.21 3.45
CA ASN A 335 24.15 -4.01 4.81
C ASN A 335 24.05 -2.56 5.32
N ASP A 336 24.22 -1.56 4.46
CA ASP A 336 24.20 -0.15 4.84
C ASP A 336 22.77 0.47 4.88
N LEU A 337 21.76 -0.32 4.51
CA LEU A 337 20.33 -0.01 4.64
C LEU A 337 19.66 -0.84 5.75
N ASN A 338 20.40 -1.64 6.53
CA ASN A 338 19.82 -2.40 7.63
C ASN A 338 19.14 -1.48 8.68
N GLY A 339 17.86 -1.78 8.96
CA GLY A 339 16.99 -0.99 9.83
C GLY A 339 16.49 0.33 9.21
N PHE A 340 16.71 0.57 7.91
CA PHE A 340 16.06 1.69 7.22
C PHE A 340 14.69 1.25 6.72
N TYR A 341 13.70 2.13 6.84
CA TYR A 341 12.45 2.05 6.11
C TYR A 341 12.68 2.50 4.67
N ILE A 342 12.65 1.54 3.73
CA ILE A 342 12.79 1.77 2.29
C ILE A 342 11.39 1.91 1.70
N TYR A 343 11.15 2.98 0.96
CA TYR A 343 9.85 3.31 0.38
C TYR A 343 9.98 3.93 -1.00
N GLY A 344 8.90 3.91 -1.77
CA GLY A 344 8.89 4.44 -3.13
C GLY A 344 7.69 5.30 -3.47
N ASP A 345 7.71 5.83 -4.69
CA ASP A 345 6.65 6.64 -5.28
C ASP A 345 6.18 6.05 -6.61
N TYR A 346 4.86 5.85 -6.72
CA TYR A 346 4.21 5.18 -7.83
C TYR A 346 4.41 5.87 -9.18
N ILE A 347 4.53 7.20 -9.22
CA ILE A 347 4.58 7.94 -10.50
C ILE A 347 6.02 8.20 -10.95
N SER A 348 6.88 8.62 -10.02
CA SER A 348 8.26 9.01 -10.32
C SER A 348 9.21 7.81 -10.39
N GLY A 349 8.84 6.68 -9.78
CA GLY A 349 9.66 5.47 -9.70
C GLY A 349 10.93 5.66 -8.85
N LYS A 350 10.95 6.69 -8.01
CA LYS A 350 12.01 6.94 -7.03
C LYS A 350 11.84 6.02 -5.82
N ILE A 351 12.98 5.61 -5.26
CA ILE A 351 13.08 4.87 -4.01
C ILE A 351 13.99 5.66 -3.06
N TRP A 352 13.52 5.81 -1.83
CA TRP A 352 14.26 6.43 -0.73
C TRP A 352 14.34 5.46 0.44
N ALA A 353 15.22 5.77 1.38
CA ALA A 353 15.37 5.07 2.64
C ALA A 353 15.46 6.10 3.76
N LEU A 354 14.79 5.86 4.89
CA LEU A 354 14.96 6.67 6.10
C LEU A 354 15.15 5.78 7.33
N LYS A 355 15.83 6.28 8.35
CA LYS A 355 15.99 5.60 9.64
C LYS A 355 15.36 6.42 10.75
N TYR A 356 14.45 5.82 11.49
CA TYR A 356 13.69 6.45 12.57
C TYR A 356 14.07 5.83 13.90
N ASP A 357 14.36 6.65 14.92
CA ASP A 357 14.82 6.18 16.23
C ASP A 357 13.71 6.04 17.28
N GLY A 358 12.45 6.22 16.88
CA GLY A 358 11.29 6.29 17.79
C GLY A 358 10.92 7.71 18.21
N SER A 359 11.69 8.72 17.83
CA SER A 359 11.37 10.13 18.08
C SER A 359 11.55 11.00 16.84
N GLN A 360 12.60 10.77 16.05
CA GLN A 360 12.91 11.57 14.86
C GLN A 360 13.60 10.73 13.79
N VAL A 361 13.58 11.23 12.55
CA VAL A 361 14.40 10.67 11.47
C VAL A 361 15.85 11.07 11.73
N ILE A 362 16.75 10.09 11.82
CA ILE A 362 18.17 10.28 12.12
C ILE A 362 19.07 10.12 10.90
N ASP A 363 18.55 9.55 9.82
CA ASP A 363 19.23 9.39 8.53
C ASP A 363 18.19 9.25 7.42
N ASP A 364 18.46 9.81 6.24
CA ASP A 364 17.65 9.71 5.05
C ASP A 364 18.51 9.71 3.78
N LYS A 365 18.12 8.91 2.80
CA LYS A 365 18.88 8.64 1.58
C LYS A 365 17.96 8.53 0.38
N PHE A 366 18.36 9.13 -0.72
CA PHE A 366 17.89 8.72 -2.04
C PHE A 366 18.62 7.43 -2.43
N VAL A 367 17.88 6.39 -2.78
CA VAL A 367 18.45 5.06 -3.11
C VAL A 367 18.68 5.00 -4.62
N LEU A 368 17.61 5.06 -5.40
CA LEU A 368 17.65 4.96 -6.86
C LEU A 368 16.34 5.43 -7.50
N GLN A 369 16.32 5.51 -8.84
CA GLN A 369 15.11 5.80 -9.60
C GLN A 369 15.09 5.00 -10.91
N TYR A 370 13.93 4.42 -11.22
CA TYR A 370 13.64 3.76 -12.50
C TYR A 370 12.37 4.33 -13.13
N GLU A 371 12.21 4.18 -14.46
CA GLU A 371 10.95 4.51 -15.16
C GLU A 371 9.90 3.40 -15.00
N ILE A 372 9.62 3.00 -13.76
CA ILE A 372 8.61 2.00 -13.39
C ILE A 372 7.50 2.61 -12.53
N ARG A 373 6.35 1.94 -12.45
CA ARG A 373 5.22 2.36 -11.61
C ARG A 373 5.16 1.52 -10.35
N ILE A 374 5.79 1.98 -9.27
CA ILE A 374 5.94 1.20 -8.04
C ILE A 374 4.59 1.08 -7.32
N SER A 375 3.83 0.00 -7.52
CA SER A 375 2.51 -0.18 -6.89
C SER A 375 2.57 -0.75 -5.48
N THR A 376 3.59 -1.55 -5.20
CA THR A 376 3.79 -2.22 -3.92
C THR A 376 5.23 -2.66 -3.75
N PHE A 377 5.55 -3.02 -2.51
CA PHE A 377 6.77 -3.70 -2.12
C PHE A 377 6.39 -5.06 -1.49
N GLY A 378 7.37 -5.95 -1.36
CA GLY A 378 7.28 -7.13 -0.52
C GLY A 378 8.63 -7.43 0.11
N ILE A 379 8.65 -8.32 1.09
CA ILE A 379 9.90 -8.88 1.62
C ILE A 379 9.88 -10.38 1.36
N ASN A 380 10.98 -10.92 0.84
CA ASN A 380 11.14 -12.35 0.72
C ASN A 380 11.56 -12.99 2.07
N TRP A 381 11.85 -14.29 2.06
CA TRP A 381 12.16 -15.05 3.27
C TRP A 381 13.49 -14.71 3.96
N ASN A 382 14.45 -14.14 3.24
CA ASN A 382 15.75 -13.72 3.76
C ASN A 382 15.84 -12.20 3.99
N GLY A 383 14.71 -11.49 3.94
CA GLY A 383 14.67 -10.06 4.23
C GLY A 383 14.96 -9.16 3.02
N ASP A 384 15.13 -9.70 1.82
CA ASP A 384 15.34 -8.87 0.63
C ASP A 384 14.05 -8.20 0.18
N LEU A 385 14.20 -6.96 -0.26
CA LEU A 385 13.10 -6.13 -0.70
C LEU A 385 12.76 -6.42 -2.16
N LEU A 386 11.48 -6.68 -2.40
CA LEU A 386 10.89 -6.80 -3.72
C LEU A 386 10.10 -5.54 -4.08
N VAL A 387 10.07 -5.20 -5.36
CA VAL A 387 9.40 -4.02 -5.91
C VAL A 387 8.54 -4.43 -7.11
N ALA A 388 7.25 -4.08 -7.11
CA ALA A 388 6.37 -4.38 -8.24
C ALA A 388 6.28 -3.19 -9.20
N ASP A 389 6.54 -3.41 -10.49
CA ASP A 389 6.16 -2.48 -11.54
C ASP A 389 4.74 -2.78 -12.04
N TYR A 390 3.81 -1.90 -11.68
CA TYR A 390 2.41 -1.97 -12.06
C TYR A 390 2.19 -1.96 -13.58
N SER A 391 3.02 -1.24 -14.34
CA SER A 391 2.82 -1.04 -15.78
C SER A 391 3.56 -2.07 -16.63
N GLY A 392 4.83 -2.34 -16.33
CA GLY A 392 5.62 -3.35 -17.02
C GLY A 392 5.30 -4.78 -16.55
N GLY A 393 4.70 -4.93 -15.37
CA GLY A 393 4.30 -6.24 -14.85
C GLY A 393 5.44 -7.07 -14.31
N VAL A 394 6.60 -6.47 -14.03
CA VAL A 394 7.79 -7.17 -13.54
C VAL A 394 7.89 -6.98 -12.03
N ILE A 395 8.27 -8.04 -11.32
CA ILE A 395 8.68 -7.95 -9.91
C ILE A 395 10.21 -7.93 -9.88
N TYR A 396 10.79 -6.93 -9.24
CA TYR A 396 12.22 -6.74 -9.09
C TYR A 396 12.64 -7.06 -7.65
N THR A 397 13.90 -7.48 -7.48
CA THR A 397 14.63 -7.48 -6.21
C THR A 397 15.54 -6.27 -6.19
N LEU A 398 15.57 -5.53 -5.08
CA LEU A 398 16.55 -4.49 -4.83
C LEU A 398 17.87 -5.13 -4.36
N ILE A 399 18.96 -4.83 -5.06
CA ILE A 399 20.28 -5.41 -4.80
C ILE A 399 21.35 -4.32 -4.61
N ASN A 400 22.47 -4.70 -4.01
CA ASN A 400 23.72 -3.92 -3.98
C ASN A 400 24.59 -4.28 -5.21
N VAL A 401 25.36 -3.32 -5.75
CA VAL A 401 26.13 -3.47 -7.02
C VAL A 401 27.64 -3.53 -6.81
#